data_AF-A0A3N5N127-F1
#
_entry.id   AF-A0A3N5N127-F1
#
_cell.length_a   1.000
_cell.length_b   1.000
_cell.length_c   1.000
_cell.angle_alpha   90.00
_cell.angle_beta   90.00
_cell.angle_gamma   90.00
#
_symmetry.space_group_name_H-M   'P 1'
#
loop_
_entity.id
_entity.type
_entity.pdbx_description
1 polymer ?
#
loop_
_entity_poly.entity_id
_entity_poly.type
_entity_poly.pdbx_seq_one_letter_code
_entity_poly.pdbx_strand_id
1 'polypeptide(L)' 'MTIERIEVNKRLSEAVVHGSMVYLCGQVADDLKADVRQQTREVLANIDKMLARAGTSKAQLLTATVYLK' A
#
# COMPACT_ATOMS: atom_id res chain seq x y z
N MET A 1 18.68 4.70 -14.38
CA MET A 1 17.55 3.97 -13.79
C MET A 1 16.67 4.98 -13.08
N THR A 2 15.42 5.14 -13.54
CA THR A 2 14.50 6.18 -13.06
C THR A 2 13.66 5.64 -11.91
N ILE A 3 13.44 6.45 -10.88
CA ILE A 3 12.53 6.12 -9.79
C ILE A 3 11.24 6.90 -10.01
N GLU A 4 10.11 6.21 -10.05
CA GLU A 4 8.78 6.84 -10.11
C GLU A 4 8.15 6.88 -8.73
N ARG A 5 7.43 7.96 -8.44
CA ARG A 5 6.76 8.19 -7.16
C ARG A 5 5.29 8.49 -7.41
N ILE A 6 4.43 7.78 -6.71
CA ILE A 6 2.98 7.86 -6.86
C ILE A 6 2.41 8.46 -5.57
N GLU A 7 1.48 9.40 -5.71
CA GLU A 7 0.81 10.10 -4.59
C GLU A 7 1.79 10.65 -3.55
N VAL A 8 2.54 11.67 -3.97
CA VAL A 8 3.61 12.25 -3.17
C VAL A 8 3.09 13.40 -2.33
N ASN A 9 3.40 13.36 -1.03
CA ASN A 9 3.26 14.50 -0.14
C ASN A 9 4.63 14.88 0.47
N LYS A 10 4.67 15.89 1.35
CA LYS A 10 5.91 16.38 1.97
C LYS A 10 6.63 15.34 2.85
N ARG A 11 5.91 14.30 3.31
CA ARG A 11 6.41 13.29 4.27
C ARG A 11 6.76 11.98 3.59
N LEU A 12 5.97 11.54 2.62
CA LEU A 12 6.10 10.22 1.97
C LEU A 12 5.55 10.21 0.54
N SER A 13 5.83 9.12 -0.17
CA SER A 13 5.10 8.69 -1.36
C SER A 13 4.30 7.45 -0.99
N GLU A 14 3.04 7.36 -1.40
CA GLU A 14 2.23 6.17 -1.11
C GLU A 14 2.79 4.92 -1.79
N ALA A 15 3.36 5.09 -2.99
CA ALA A 15 4.12 4.05 -3.66
C ALA A 15 5.36 4.60 -4.37
N VAL A 16 6.39 3.75 -4.45
CA VAL A 16 7.62 4.00 -5.19
C VAL A 16 7.88 2.82 -6.11
N VAL A 17 8.09 3.11 -7.39
CA VAL A 17 8.42 2.10 -8.41
C VAL A 17 9.89 2.22 -8.79
N HIS A 18 10.60 1.10 -8.73
CA HIS A 18 11.98 0.99 -9.18
C HIS A 18 12.16 -0.26 -10.02
N GLY A 19 12.28 -0.08 -11.35
CA GLY A 19 12.21 -1.19 -12.29
C GLY A 19 10.85 -1.89 -12.22
N SER A 20 10.85 -3.19 -11.95
CA SER A 20 9.64 -4.00 -11.79
C SER A 20 9.19 -4.17 -10.33
N MET A 21 9.84 -3.50 -9.38
CA MET A 21 9.48 -3.55 -7.96
C MET A 21 8.63 -2.35 -7.56
N VAL A 22 7.55 -2.64 -6.84
CA VAL A 22 6.67 -1.63 -6.22
C VAL A 22 6.84 -1.73 -4.71
N TYR A 23 7.16 -0.61 -4.08
CA TYR A 23 7.22 -0.47 -2.62
C TYR A 23 6.06 0.41 -2.19
N LEU A 24 5.17 -0.13 -1.35
CA LEU A 24 4.09 0.62 -0.74
C LEU A 24 4.53 1.19 0.61
N CYS A 25 4.05 2.39 0.96
CA CYS A 25 4.14 2.85 2.34
C CYS A 25 3.18 2.06 3.24
N GLY A 26 3.31 2.24 4.55
CA GLY A 26 2.40 1.62 5.52
C GLY A 26 0.95 1.98 5.23
N GLN A 27 0.10 0.97 5.09
CA GLN A 27 -1.33 1.12 4.83
C GLN A 27 -2.08 0.95 6.15
N VAL A 28 -2.95 1.92 6.46
CA VAL A 28 -3.75 1.95 7.69
C VAL A 28 -5.23 1.98 7.35
N ALA A 29 -6.05 1.57 8.31
CA ALA A 29 -7.50 1.62 8.18
C ALA A 29 -7.99 3.08 8.16
N ASP A 30 -9.13 3.30 7.49
CA ASP A 30 -9.76 4.61 7.42
C ASP A 30 -10.51 4.87 8.75
N ASP A 31 -11.15 3.84 9.32
CA ASP A 31 -11.75 3.87 10.66
C ASP A 31 -10.91 3.12 11.70
N LEU A 32 -10.10 3.89 12.45
CA LEU A 32 -9.26 3.37 13.53
C LEU A 32 -10.03 2.89 14.77
N LYS A 33 -11.35 3.14 14.85
CA LYS A 33 -12.20 2.68 15.96
C LYS A 33 -12.90 1.36 15.65
N ALA A 34 -12.87 0.91 14.40
CA ALA A 34 -13.50 -0.33 13.99
C ALA A 34 -12.78 -1.57 14.56
N ASP A 35 -13.41 -2.74 14.46
CA ASP A 35 -12.78 -3.99 14.87
C ASP A 35 -11.63 -4.40 13.93
N VAL A 36 -10.80 -5.35 14.37
CA VAL A 36 -9.64 -5.82 13.59
C VAL A 36 -10.03 -6.33 12.19
N ARG A 37 -11.22 -6.92 12.05
CA ARG A 37 -11.68 -7.47 10.76
C ARG A 37 -11.99 -6.35 9.79
N GLN A 38 -12.67 -5.31 10.25
CA GLN A 38 -13.00 -4.15 9.46
C GLN A 38 -11.75 -3.35 9.09
N GLN A 39 -10.88 -3.07 10.07
CA GLN A 39 -9.61 -2.40 9.82
C GLN A 39 -8.76 -3.15 8.78
N THR A 40 -8.68 -4.48 8.91
CA THR A 40 -7.95 -5.33 7.95
C THR A 40 -8.55 -5.24 6.53
N ARG A 41 -9.89 -5.26 6.40
CA ARG A 41 -10.54 -5.10 5.09
C ARG A 41 -10.23 -3.76 4.44
N GLU A 42 -10.23 -2.68 5.21
CA GLU A 42 -9.91 -1.34 4.73
C GLU A 42 -8.45 -1.22 4.29
N VAL A 43 -7.51 -1.73 5.11
CA VAL A 43 -6.08 -1.80 4.75
C VAL A 43 -5.87 -2.56 3.44
N LEU A 44 -6.49 -3.74 3.30
CA LEU A 44 -6.38 -4.55 2.08
C LEU A 44 -7.00 -3.86 0.86
N ALA A 45 -8.11 -3.14 1.03
CA ALA A 45 -8.72 -2.36 -0.04
C ALA A 45 -7.82 -1.19 -0.48
N ASN A 46 -7.14 -0.54 0.47
CA ASN A 46 -6.20 0.55 0.16
C ASN A 46 -4.94 0.02 -0.56
N ILE A 47 -4.43 -1.17 -0.16
CA ILE A 47 -3.39 -1.89 -0.90
C ILE A 47 -3.84 -2.18 -2.34
N ASP A 48 -5.04 -2.74 -2.55
CA ASP A 48 -5.54 -3.06 -3.89
C ASP A 48 -5.62 -1.81 -4.78
N LYS A 49 -6.11 -0.68 -4.25
CA LYS A 49 -6.14 0.61 -4.98
C LYS A 49 -4.74 1.07 -5.37
N MET A 50 -3.75 0.97 -4.46
CA MET A 50 -2.40 1.45 -4.71
C MET A 50 -1.63 0.57 -5.69
N LEU A 51 -1.80 -0.75 -5.59
CA LEU A 51 -1.25 -1.70 -6.55
C LEU A 51 -1.80 -1.45 -7.96
N ALA A 52 -3.11 -1.19 -8.10
CA ALA A 52 -3.71 -0.85 -9.38
C ALA A 52 -3.13 0.45 -9.97
N ARG A 53 -2.87 1.47 -9.14
CA ARG A 53 -2.20 2.71 -9.57
C ARG A 53 -0.77 2.49 -10.04
N ALA A 54 -0.07 1.51 -9.45
CA ALA A 54 1.26 1.08 -9.87
C ALA A 54 1.24 0.07 -11.04
N GLY A 55 0.07 -0.21 -11.63
CA GLY A 55 -0.06 -1.13 -12.78
C GLY A 55 0.08 -2.62 -12.43
N THR A 56 -0.14 -2.99 -11.16
CA THR A 56 -0.02 -4.37 -10.68
C THR A 56 -1.23 -4.79 -9.82
N SER A 57 -1.20 -5.97 -9.21
CA SER A 57 -2.28 -6.48 -8.36
C SER A 57 -1.75 -7.33 -7.21
N LYS A 58 -2.61 -7.64 -6.24
CA LYS A 58 -2.26 -8.49 -5.09
C LYS A 58 -1.79 -9.90 -5.47
N ALA A 59 -2.13 -10.38 -6.68
CA ALA A 59 -1.64 -11.66 -7.19
C ALA A 59 -0.12 -11.66 -7.47
N GLN A 60 0.53 -10.49 -7.41
CA GLN A 60 1.97 -10.31 -7.62
C GLN A 60 2.70 -9.83 -6.35
N LEU A 61 2.07 -9.98 -5.17
CA LEU A 61 2.73 -9.64 -3.90
C LEU A 61 3.91 -10.57 -3.64
N LEU A 62 5.05 -9.97 -3.31
CA LEU A 62 6.26 -10.69 -2.92
C LEU A 62 6.34 -10.86 -1.40
N THR A 63 6.03 -9.79 -0.66
CA THR A 63 6.07 -9.76 0.81
C THR A 63 4.97 -8.86 1.36
N ALA A 64 4.50 -9.16 2.57
CA ALA A 64 3.58 -8.32 3.33
C ALA A 64 3.95 -8.39 4.82
N THR A 65 4.29 -7.24 5.40
CA THR A 65 4.57 -7.12 6.84
C THR A 65 3.35 -6.57 7.55
N VAL A 66 2.81 -7.36 8.48
CA VAL A 66 1.61 -6.97 9.25
C VAL A 66 2.02 -6.56 10.65
N TYR A 67 1.72 -5.33 11.02
CA TYR A 67 1.89 -4.83 12.39
C TYR A 67 0.54 -4.90 13.11
N LEU A 68 0.47 -5.71 14.16
CA LEU A 68 -0.70 -5.82 15.04
C LEU A 68 -0.40 -5.20 16.40
N LYS A 69 -1.41 -4.63 17.03
CA LYS A 69 -1.36 -4.06 18.38
C LYS A 69 -1.67 -5.13 19.43
#